data_AF-A0A5R9LQS8-F1
#
_entry.id   AF-A0A5R9LQS8-F1
#
_cell.length_a   1.000
_cell.length_b   1.000
_cell.length_c   1.000
_cell.angle_alpha   90.00
_cell.angle_beta   90.00
_cell.angle_gamma   90.00
#
_symmetry.space_group_name_H-M   'P 1'
#
loop_
_entity.id
_entity.type
_entity.pdbx_description
1 polymer ?
#
loop_
_entity_poly.entity_id
_entity_poly.type
_entity_poly.pdbx_seq_one_letter_code
_entity_poly.pdbx_strand_id
1 'polypeptide(L)'
;MRQALSAMLLIVGSRMDRKAAFTSLGSHLNSSHMSRMLRVLEQSGHWDAVQEALTRVSDYLDNTDIPIDYHRRRHLDFRELLPDEQWHSICRTVGIAAGKQRRAGIVRAVLVERLSTQPTPNTTPRTVRDHKVDFPVWHTPALAEALDDVARAFLDRHHLAHEPLTWQPPTTLLDGLGLPGCDPHTVDLARLHQLIRGHSQSPTAAAQELDTTPEAIRYLLALHPAPTTQRTAHGWRPNAALRYARETLPPDDLTGLYTVQRRTLQQIGDQIGVSARVIANLADEYGISLRRPREPGHNRTVDIDREWLQEQYLVHQRSATDLAAELGIGASTLLKRIKEAGIQTRTRGGRSHQGVIHRDTELQHIPLPLRPALTGRLGRTRLELFAAAAPYGSLAKAAQALGVVGATLRAAIHHVEADLGLHLVGRATPTTPMQLTDPGRRILAVIHAWQHGEGAPAPAFSATDLPPPARPTPPTASPIKRTRR
;
A
#
# COMPACT_ATOMS: atom_id res chain seq x y z
N MET A 1 -33.49 -11.78 17.12
CA MET A 1 -34.61 -12.64 16.73
C MET A 1 -34.32 -14.12 17.01
N ARG A 2 -33.19 -14.69 16.52
CA ARG A 2 -32.75 -16.09 16.75
C ARG A 2 -33.07 -16.65 18.15
N GLN A 3 -32.53 -16.05 19.22
CA GLN A 3 -32.72 -16.54 20.59
C GLN A 3 -34.19 -16.58 21.05
N ALA A 4 -35.03 -15.64 20.57
CA ALA A 4 -36.44 -15.60 20.91
C ALA A 4 -37.22 -16.72 20.20
N LEU A 5 -36.93 -16.97 18.92
CA LEU A 5 -37.53 -18.07 18.15
C LEU A 5 -37.13 -19.43 18.72
N SER A 6 -35.85 -19.62 19.10
CA SER A 6 -35.41 -20.85 19.77
C SER A 6 -36.12 -21.07 21.11
N ALA A 7 -36.39 -19.99 21.87
CA ALA A 7 -37.16 -20.09 23.10
C ALA A 7 -38.65 -20.39 22.83
N MET A 8 -39.23 -19.84 21.76
CA MET A 8 -40.60 -20.18 21.33
C MET A 8 -40.72 -21.66 21.00
N LEU A 9 -39.76 -22.20 20.24
CA LEU A 9 -39.72 -23.61 19.88
C LEU A 9 -39.74 -24.54 21.11
N LEU A 10 -39.00 -24.21 22.18
CA LEU A 10 -39.03 -24.97 23.43
C LEU A 10 -40.34 -24.86 24.21
N ILE A 11 -41.14 -23.82 23.98
CA ILE A 11 -42.42 -23.61 24.65
C ILE A 11 -43.57 -24.28 23.90
N VAL A 12 -43.45 -24.42 22.57
CA VAL A 12 -44.42 -25.18 21.76
C VAL A 12 -44.50 -26.60 22.32
N GLY A 13 -45.72 -27.05 22.64
CA GLY A 13 -45.96 -28.41 23.18
C GLY A 13 -45.49 -28.67 24.62
N SER A 14 -44.86 -27.71 25.31
CA SER A 14 -44.29 -27.92 26.65
C SER A 14 -44.99 -27.14 27.76
N ARG A 15 -44.80 -27.58 29.02
CA ARG A 15 -45.22 -26.84 30.22
C ARG A 15 -44.14 -25.87 30.72
N MET A 16 -43.11 -25.59 29.93
CA MET A 16 -42.00 -24.74 30.36
C MET A 16 -42.42 -23.27 30.41
N ASP A 17 -42.05 -22.59 31.51
CA ASP A 17 -42.14 -21.13 31.56
C ASP A 17 -41.08 -20.48 30.67
N ARG A 18 -41.37 -19.26 30.19
CA ARG A 18 -40.49 -18.44 29.33
C ARG A 18 -39.11 -18.26 29.95
N LYS A 19 -39.04 -18.04 31.27
CA LYS A 19 -37.76 -17.88 31.97
C LYS A 19 -36.94 -19.16 31.92
N ALA A 20 -37.58 -20.32 32.15
CA ALA A 20 -36.93 -21.62 32.09
C ALA A 20 -36.42 -21.95 30.67
N ALA A 21 -37.17 -21.58 29.63
CA ALA A 21 -36.76 -21.74 28.23
C ALA A 21 -35.48 -20.94 27.92
N PHE A 22 -35.40 -19.66 28.31
CA PHE A 22 -34.20 -18.86 28.10
C PHE A 22 -32.99 -19.36 28.89
N THR A 23 -33.20 -19.78 30.16
CA THR A 23 -32.13 -20.36 30.98
C THR A 23 -31.56 -21.63 30.35
N SER A 24 -32.42 -22.52 29.85
CA SER A 24 -32.00 -23.78 29.21
C SER A 24 -31.18 -23.54 27.92
N LEU A 25 -31.47 -22.46 27.21
CA LEU A 25 -30.73 -22.03 26.01
C LEU A 25 -29.43 -21.27 26.33
N GLY A 26 -29.13 -21.00 27.60
CA GLY A 26 -28.03 -20.13 28.01
C GLY A 26 -28.21 -18.68 27.53
N SER A 27 -29.45 -18.26 27.27
CA SER A 27 -29.77 -16.90 26.84
C SER A 27 -29.94 -15.97 28.03
N HIS A 28 -29.45 -14.74 27.89
CA HIS A 28 -29.64 -13.67 28.87
C HIS A 28 -30.83 -12.76 28.54
N LEU A 29 -31.68 -13.13 27.57
CA LEU A 29 -32.87 -12.37 27.25
C LEU A 29 -33.94 -12.57 28.34
N ASN A 30 -34.76 -11.53 28.52
CA ASN A 30 -35.87 -11.55 29.46
C ASN A 30 -37.20 -11.75 28.72
N SER A 31 -38.25 -12.04 29.50
CA SER A 31 -39.60 -12.29 28.97
C SER A 31 -40.19 -11.10 28.19
N SER A 32 -39.79 -9.86 28.49
CA SER A 32 -40.29 -8.68 27.77
C SER A 32 -39.71 -8.54 26.35
N HIS A 33 -38.48 -9.00 26.11
CA HIS A 33 -37.94 -9.11 24.75
C HIS A 33 -38.72 -10.12 23.89
N MET A 34 -39.15 -11.23 24.48
CA MET A 34 -39.97 -12.23 23.81
C MET A 34 -41.33 -11.66 23.41
N SER A 35 -42.03 -10.99 24.34
CA SER A 35 -43.32 -10.36 24.06
C SER A 35 -43.23 -9.27 22.99
N ARG A 36 -42.15 -8.49 22.97
CA ARG A 36 -41.90 -7.51 21.91
C ARG A 36 -41.73 -8.19 20.56
N MET A 37 -40.96 -9.29 20.51
CA MET A 37 -40.73 -10.03 19.26
C MET A 37 -42.00 -10.66 18.71
N LEU A 38 -42.82 -11.27 19.57
CA LEU A 38 -44.12 -11.81 19.19
C LEU A 38 -45.00 -10.72 18.57
N ARG A 39 -45.04 -9.53 19.18
CA ARG A 39 -45.80 -8.40 18.63
C ARG A 39 -45.29 -7.95 17.25
N VAL A 40 -43.98 -7.94 17.03
CA VAL A 40 -43.42 -7.60 15.71
C VAL A 40 -43.81 -8.65 14.67
N LEU A 41 -43.78 -9.94 15.02
CA LEU A 41 -44.18 -11.02 14.11
C LEU A 41 -45.68 -10.99 13.81
N GLU A 42 -46.51 -10.74 14.82
CA GLU A 42 -47.96 -10.57 14.67
C GLU A 42 -48.29 -9.40 13.73
N GLN A 43 -47.61 -8.26 13.89
CA GLN A 43 -47.77 -7.09 13.02
C GLN A 43 -47.24 -7.29 11.59
N SER A 44 -46.39 -8.30 11.36
CA SER A 44 -45.83 -8.56 10.03
C SER A 44 -46.80 -9.27 9.08
N GLY A 45 -47.92 -9.81 9.58
CA GLY A 45 -48.86 -10.60 8.78
C GLY A 45 -48.39 -12.02 8.43
N HIS A 46 -47.18 -12.41 8.84
CA HIS A 46 -46.59 -13.73 8.60
C HIS A 46 -46.69 -14.67 9.82
N TRP A 47 -47.47 -14.32 10.84
CA TRP A 47 -47.51 -15.04 12.11
C TRP A 47 -47.95 -16.49 11.95
N ASP A 48 -49.00 -16.76 11.18
CA ASP A 48 -49.52 -18.11 10.94
C ASP A 48 -48.45 -19.01 10.30
N ALA A 49 -47.73 -18.50 9.30
CA ALA A 49 -46.62 -19.21 8.66
C ALA A 49 -45.45 -19.48 9.62
N VAL A 50 -45.15 -18.54 10.53
CA VAL A 50 -44.10 -18.73 11.54
C VAL A 50 -44.52 -19.75 12.61
N GLN A 51 -45.79 -19.76 13.02
CA GLN A 51 -46.30 -20.78 13.95
C GLN A 51 -46.26 -22.17 13.34
N GLU A 52 -46.68 -22.29 12.09
CA GLU A 52 -46.60 -23.53 11.31
C GLU A 52 -45.14 -24.01 11.20
N ALA A 53 -44.21 -23.13 10.87
CA ALA A 53 -42.78 -23.45 10.84
C ALA A 53 -42.26 -23.96 12.19
N LEU A 54 -42.59 -23.29 13.29
CA LEU A 54 -42.17 -23.71 14.62
C LEU A 54 -42.77 -25.07 15.01
N THR A 55 -44.02 -25.32 14.64
CA THR A 55 -44.69 -26.61 14.90
C THR A 55 -44.03 -27.73 14.12
N ARG A 56 -43.82 -27.57 12.81
CA ARG A 56 -43.12 -28.57 11.97
C ARG A 56 -41.72 -28.88 12.47
N VAL A 57 -40.98 -27.87 12.91
CA VAL A 57 -39.64 -28.06 13.47
C VAL A 57 -39.71 -28.77 14.82
N SER A 58 -40.69 -28.45 15.68
CA SER A 58 -40.89 -29.14 16.97
C SER A 58 -41.21 -30.61 16.74
N ASP A 59 -42.19 -30.90 15.88
CA ASP A 59 -42.59 -32.27 15.55
C ASP A 59 -41.43 -33.07 14.96
N TYR A 60 -40.61 -32.44 14.11
CA TYR A 60 -39.42 -33.09 13.56
C TYR A 60 -38.40 -33.43 14.65
N LEU A 61 -38.15 -32.51 15.59
CA LEU A 61 -37.20 -32.72 16.68
C LEU A 61 -37.68 -33.78 17.68
N ASP A 62 -38.98 -33.88 17.92
CA ASP A 62 -39.56 -34.89 18.83
C ASP A 62 -39.52 -36.31 18.24
N ASN A 63 -39.49 -36.41 16.90
CA ASN A 63 -39.56 -37.70 16.18
C ASN A 63 -38.23 -38.13 15.52
N THR A 64 -37.15 -37.36 15.67
CA THR A 64 -35.88 -37.64 15.00
C THR A 64 -34.72 -37.68 16.00
N ASP A 65 -33.88 -38.70 15.90
CA ASP A 65 -32.63 -38.75 16.66
C ASP A 65 -31.67 -37.64 16.21
N ILE A 66 -31.30 -36.76 17.14
CA ILE A 66 -30.44 -35.61 16.88
C ILE A 66 -28.98 -36.03 17.13
N PRO A 67 -28.06 -35.81 16.17
CA PRO A 67 -26.67 -36.28 16.27
C PRO A 67 -25.78 -35.47 17.22
N ILE A 68 -26.30 -34.40 17.83
CA ILE A 68 -25.55 -33.51 18.73
C ILE A 68 -26.35 -33.25 20.00
N ASP A 69 -25.76 -33.55 21.15
CA ASP A 69 -26.26 -33.06 22.44
C ASP A 69 -25.72 -31.63 22.70
N TYR A 70 -26.50 -30.63 22.26
CA TYR A 70 -26.14 -29.24 22.50
C TYR A 70 -26.19 -28.85 23.98
N HIS A 71 -27.03 -29.50 24.81
CA HIS A 71 -27.03 -29.21 26.23
C HIS A 71 -25.68 -29.60 26.85
N ARG A 72 -25.13 -30.76 26.50
CA ARG A 72 -23.78 -31.18 26.90
C ARG A 72 -22.72 -30.22 26.37
N ARG A 73 -22.74 -29.86 25.08
CA ARG A 73 -21.74 -28.95 24.49
C ARG A 73 -21.67 -27.58 25.16
N ARG A 74 -22.80 -27.09 25.64
CA ARG A 74 -22.93 -25.83 26.39
C ARG A 74 -22.19 -25.82 27.73
N HIS A 75 -21.85 -26.98 28.27
CA HIS A 75 -21.14 -27.14 29.54
C HIS A 75 -19.66 -27.48 29.37
N LEU A 76 -19.13 -27.51 28.14
CA LEU A 76 -17.70 -27.71 27.88
C LEU A 76 -16.87 -26.49 28.28
N ASP A 77 -15.61 -26.73 28.63
CA ASP A 77 -14.65 -25.65 28.90
C ASP A 77 -13.99 -25.18 27.58
N PHE A 78 -14.40 -23.99 27.12
CA PHE A 78 -13.88 -23.38 25.90
C PHE A 78 -12.61 -22.54 26.09
N ARG A 79 -12.01 -22.51 27.29
CA ARG A 79 -10.79 -21.72 27.55
C ARG A 79 -9.62 -22.11 26.65
N GLU A 80 -9.50 -23.39 26.33
CA GLU A 80 -8.44 -23.92 25.45
C GLU A 80 -8.82 -23.91 23.97
N LEU A 81 -10.00 -23.40 23.61
CA LEU A 81 -10.42 -23.30 22.22
C LEU A 81 -9.63 -22.17 21.53
N LEU A 82 -8.88 -22.53 20.50
CA LEU A 82 -8.09 -21.62 19.67
C LEU A 82 -7.17 -20.69 20.51
N PRO A 83 -6.07 -21.21 21.08
CA PRO A 83 -5.05 -20.37 21.74
C PRO A 83 -4.47 -19.33 20.77
N ASP A 84 -3.97 -18.21 21.31
CA ASP A 84 -3.46 -17.11 20.49
C ASP A 84 -2.31 -17.55 19.57
N GLU A 85 -1.42 -18.45 20.03
CA GLU A 85 -0.34 -19.00 19.20
C GLU A 85 -0.87 -19.79 18.00
N GLN A 86 -1.91 -20.61 18.22
CA GLN A 86 -2.56 -21.38 17.17
C GLN A 86 -3.24 -20.44 16.15
N TRP A 87 -3.89 -19.37 16.62
CA TRP A 87 -4.46 -18.33 15.74
C TRP A 87 -3.39 -17.69 14.85
N HIS A 88 -2.24 -17.31 15.40
CA HIS A 88 -1.14 -16.74 14.62
C HIS A 88 -0.60 -17.75 13.60
N SER A 89 -0.50 -19.03 13.97
CA SER A 89 -0.08 -20.11 13.06
C SER A 89 -1.05 -20.28 11.88
N ILE A 90 -2.35 -20.31 12.15
CA ILE A 90 -3.40 -20.38 11.10
C ILE A 90 -3.34 -19.17 10.19
N CYS A 91 -3.18 -17.96 10.75
CA CYS A 91 -3.08 -16.74 9.96
C CYS A 91 -1.88 -16.74 9.00
N ARG A 92 -0.73 -17.25 9.46
CA ARG A 92 0.46 -17.44 8.60
C ARG A 92 0.17 -18.44 7.48
N THR A 93 -0.41 -19.58 7.83
CA THR A 93 -0.72 -20.68 6.91
C THR A 93 -1.73 -20.28 5.83
N VAL A 94 -2.85 -19.68 6.25
CA VAL A 94 -3.97 -19.31 5.36
C VAL A 94 -3.69 -18.05 4.55
N GLY A 95 -2.71 -17.26 4.97
CA GLY A 95 -2.32 -16.05 4.26
C GLY A 95 -3.11 -14.80 4.68
N ILE A 96 -3.59 -14.73 5.93
CA ILE A 96 -4.40 -13.63 6.46
C ILE A 96 -3.64 -12.87 7.54
N ALA A 97 -3.77 -11.55 7.59
CA ALA A 97 -3.20 -10.77 8.69
C ALA A 97 -3.92 -11.08 10.01
N ALA A 98 -3.18 -11.66 10.97
CA ALA A 98 -3.70 -12.02 12.31
C ALA A 98 -4.37 -10.83 13.04
N GLY A 99 -3.95 -9.60 12.71
CA GLY A 99 -4.43 -8.37 13.33
C GLY A 99 -3.97 -8.25 14.79
N LYS A 100 -4.58 -7.30 15.53
CA LYS A 100 -4.35 -7.18 16.98
C LYS A 100 -5.02 -8.35 17.71
N GLN A 101 -4.57 -8.68 18.92
CA GLN A 101 -5.10 -9.79 19.76
C GLN A 101 -6.63 -9.81 19.90
N ARG A 102 -7.31 -8.67 19.75
CA ARG A 102 -8.78 -8.59 19.70
C ARG A 102 -9.43 -9.49 18.64
N ARG A 103 -8.75 -9.77 17.52
CA ARG A 103 -9.29 -10.67 16.47
C ARG A 103 -9.37 -12.13 16.92
N ALA A 104 -8.36 -12.64 17.63
CA ALA A 104 -8.39 -14.01 18.15
C ALA A 104 -9.60 -14.24 19.06
N GLY A 105 -9.88 -13.29 19.96
CA GLY A 105 -11.06 -13.33 20.83
C GLY A 105 -12.39 -13.30 20.08
N ILE A 106 -12.49 -12.56 18.97
CA ILE A 106 -13.69 -12.56 18.11
C ILE A 106 -13.88 -13.94 17.47
N VAL A 107 -12.84 -14.50 16.86
CA VAL A 107 -12.93 -15.81 16.19
C VAL A 107 -13.23 -16.92 17.20
N ARG A 108 -12.61 -16.88 18.38
CA ARG A 108 -12.93 -17.79 19.48
C ARG A 108 -14.41 -17.70 19.87
N ALA A 109 -14.96 -16.49 20.03
CA ALA A 109 -16.37 -16.30 20.34
C ALA A 109 -17.30 -16.82 19.22
N VAL A 110 -16.93 -16.67 17.96
CA VAL A 110 -17.67 -17.27 16.82
C VAL A 110 -17.64 -18.79 16.90
N LEU A 111 -16.48 -19.40 17.16
CA LEU A 111 -16.35 -20.85 17.26
C LEU A 111 -17.16 -21.42 18.43
N VAL A 112 -17.14 -20.76 19.59
CA VAL A 112 -17.98 -21.17 20.74
C VAL A 112 -19.45 -21.16 20.36
N GLU A 113 -19.94 -20.05 19.78
CA GLU A 113 -21.35 -19.96 19.37
C GLU A 113 -21.70 -21.00 18.29
N ARG A 114 -20.77 -21.30 17.37
CA ARG A 114 -20.97 -22.33 16.35
C ARG A 114 -21.06 -23.73 16.96
N LEU A 115 -20.18 -24.07 17.89
CA LEU A 115 -20.11 -25.40 18.49
C LEU A 115 -21.23 -25.68 19.50
N SER A 116 -21.58 -24.69 20.34
CA SER A 116 -22.52 -24.89 21.46
C SER A 116 -23.90 -24.28 21.24
N THR A 117 -24.09 -23.50 20.16
CA THR A 117 -25.27 -22.64 19.90
C THR A 117 -25.52 -21.54 20.93
N GLN A 118 -24.67 -21.42 21.97
CA GLN A 118 -24.82 -20.39 23.01
C GLN A 118 -24.59 -19.00 22.45
N PRO A 119 -25.45 -18.05 22.83
CA PRO A 119 -25.18 -16.66 22.51
C PRO A 119 -23.95 -16.17 23.28
N THR A 120 -23.15 -15.31 22.63
CA THR A 120 -22.03 -14.65 23.30
C THR A 120 -22.53 -13.90 24.55
N PRO A 121 -21.96 -14.16 25.74
CA PRO A 121 -22.46 -13.58 26.98
C PRO A 121 -22.30 -12.07 26.99
N ASN A 122 -23.20 -11.38 27.70
CA ASN A 122 -23.22 -9.92 27.78
C ASN A 122 -21.96 -9.33 28.44
N THR A 123 -21.24 -10.14 29.22
CA THR A 123 -19.93 -9.83 29.82
C THR A 123 -18.83 -9.65 28.77
N THR A 124 -19.02 -10.20 27.57
CA THR A 124 -18.08 -10.03 26.46
C THR A 124 -18.06 -8.56 26.02
N PRO A 125 -16.86 -7.95 25.86
CA PRO A 125 -16.74 -6.55 25.46
C PRO A 125 -17.59 -6.23 24.24
N ARG A 126 -18.29 -5.09 24.29
CA ARG A 126 -19.19 -4.66 23.20
C ARG A 126 -18.47 -4.62 21.85
N THR A 127 -17.21 -4.18 21.83
CA THR A 127 -16.36 -4.17 20.64
C THR A 127 -16.21 -5.55 20.00
N VAL A 128 -16.04 -6.61 20.81
CA VAL A 128 -15.96 -7.99 20.31
C VAL A 128 -17.30 -8.43 19.76
N ARG A 129 -18.41 -8.10 20.45
CA ARG A 129 -19.77 -8.41 19.97
C ARG A 129 -20.10 -7.71 18.66
N ASP A 130 -19.76 -6.42 18.53
CA ASP A 130 -19.99 -5.61 17.34
C ASP A 130 -19.16 -6.13 16.17
N HIS A 131 -17.85 -6.38 16.36
CA HIS A 131 -16.97 -6.88 15.30
C HIS A 131 -17.20 -8.35 14.92
N LYS A 132 -17.85 -9.14 15.78
CA LYS A 132 -18.26 -10.51 15.44
C LYS A 132 -19.26 -10.53 14.29
N VAL A 133 -20.13 -9.52 14.22
CA VAL A 133 -21.11 -9.37 13.14
C VAL A 133 -20.43 -9.19 11.78
N ASP A 134 -19.22 -8.61 11.77
CA ASP A 134 -18.42 -8.40 10.56
C ASP A 134 -17.57 -9.63 10.19
N PHE A 135 -17.47 -10.65 11.05
CA PHE A 135 -16.64 -11.84 10.81
C PHE A 135 -16.91 -12.50 9.44
N PRO A 136 -18.17 -12.77 9.04
CA PRO A 136 -18.46 -13.41 7.74
C PRO A 136 -17.92 -12.62 6.54
N VAL A 137 -17.75 -11.30 6.67
CA VAL A 137 -17.32 -10.42 5.57
C VAL A 137 -15.87 -10.63 5.19
N TRP A 138 -14.99 -10.85 6.17
CA TRP A 138 -13.56 -11.06 5.96
C TRP A 138 -13.13 -12.51 6.13
N HIS A 139 -14.06 -13.41 6.46
CA HIS A 139 -13.85 -14.85 6.46
C HIS A 139 -13.59 -15.37 5.04
N THR A 140 -12.80 -16.44 4.92
CA THR A 140 -12.39 -17.02 3.63
C THR A 140 -12.50 -18.55 3.69
N PRO A 141 -12.63 -19.25 2.56
CA PRO A 141 -12.76 -20.72 2.56
C PRO A 141 -11.63 -21.43 3.30
N ALA A 142 -10.37 -21.06 3.03
CA ALA A 142 -9.23 -21.68 3.71
C ALA A 142 -9.15 -21.33 5.21
N LEU A 143 -9.70 -20.17 5.62
CA LEU A 143 -9.84 -19.88 7.04
C LEU A 143 -10.95 -20.75 7.66
N ALA A 144 -12.03 -21.00 6.93
CA ALA A 144 -13.11 -21.88 7.35
C ALA A 144 -12.60 -23.28 7.61
N GLU A 145 -11.87 -23.86 6.64
CA GLU A 145 -11.26 -25.19 6.74
C GLU A 145 -10.32 -25.28 7.95
N ALA A 146 -9.39 -24.33 8.10
CA ALA A 146 -8.46 -24.33 9.24
C ALA A 146 -9.19 -24.18 10.59
N LEU A 147 -10.29 -23.43 10.64
CA LEU A 147 -11.10 -23.30 11.84
C LEU A 147 -11.95 -24.55 12.12
N ASP A 148 -12.39 -25.26 11.08
CA ASP A 148 -13.08 -26.53 11.19
C ASP A 148 -12.15 -27.62 11.74
N ASP A 149 -10.89 -27.64 11.32
CA ASP A 149 -9.86 -28.52 11.87
C ASP A 149 -9.62 -28.25 13.36
N VAL A 150 -9.52 -26.98 13.76
CA VAL A 150 -9.40 -26.60 15.17
C VAL A 150 -10.61 -27.04 15.98
N ALA A 151 -11.80 -26.81 15.44
CA ALA A 151 -13.06 -27.17 16.09
C ALA A 151 -13.18 -28.70 16.22
N ARG A 152 -12.75 -29.46 15.21
CA ARG A 152 -12.72 -30.92 15.21
C ARG A 152 -11.76 -31.44 16.26
N ALA A 153 -10.51 -30.99 16.24
CA ALA A 153 -9.50 -31.37 17.23
C ALA A 153 -9.94 -31.04 18.67
N PHE A 154 -10.67 -29.93 18.86
CA PHE A 154 -11.26 -29.59 20.16
C PHE A 154 -12.32 -30.62 20.59
N LEU A 155 -13.28 -30.95 19.72
CA LEU A 155 -14.30 -31.96 20.03
C LEU A 155 -13.69 -33.35 20.29
N ASP A 156 -12.65 -33.73 19.54
CA ASP A 156 -11.95 -35.00 19.72
C ASP A 156 -11.32 -35.11 21.10
N ARG A 157 -10.67 -34.02 21.58
CA ARG A 157 -10.13 -33.93 22.95
C ARG A 157 -11.21 -34.04 24.03
N HIS A 158 -12.44 -33.66 23.73
CA HIS A 158 -13.59 -33.80 24.62
C HIS A 158 -14.37 -35.10 24.40
N HIS A 159 -13.83 -36.06 23.65
CA HIS A 159 -14.44 -37.35 23.33
C HIS A 159 -15.75 -37.27 22.53
N LEU A 160 -15.87 -36.25 21.67
CA LEU A 160 -17.05 -35.98 20.82
C LEU A 160 -16.76 -36.14 19.32
N ALA A 161 -15.78 -36.98 18.96
CA ALA A 161 -15.34 -37.17 17.58
C ALA A 161 -16.45 -37.67 16.62
N HIS A 162 -17.43 -38.42 17.16
CA HIS A 162 -18.57 -38.96 16.42
C HIS A 162 -19.63 -37.90 16.10
N GLU A 163 -19.64 -36.76 16.78
CA GLU A 163 -20.62 -35.71 16.54
C GLU A 163 -20.18 -34.78 15.39
N PRO A 164 -21.11 -34.32 14.52
CA PRO A 164 -20.80 -33.30 13.52
C PRO A 164 -20.47 -31.94 14.17
N LEU A 165 -19.72 -31.06 13.50
CA LEU A 165 -19.34 -29.76 14.08
C LEU A 165 -20.57 -28.92 14.42
N THR A 166 -21.54 -28.93 13.51
CA THR A 166 -22.82 -28.23 13.61
C THR A 166 -23.90 -29.12 13.04
N TRP A 167 -25.10 -28.99 13.56
CA TRP A 167 -26.29 -29.63 13.04
C TRP A 167 -27.48 -28.69 13.17
N GLN A 168 -28.32 -28.67 12.14
CA GLN A 168 -29.59 -27.97 12.12
C GLN A 168 -30.64 -28.85 11.43
N PRO A 169 -31.94 -28.69 11.74
CA PRO A 169 -33.00 -29.37 11.01
C PRO A 169 -32.95 -29.07 9.50
N PRO A 170 -33.42 -29.99 8.64
CA PRO A 170 -33.54 -29.73 7.21
C PRO A 170 -34.38 -28.48 6.93
N THR A 171 -33.90 -27.61 6.03
CA THR A 171 -34.63 -26.40 5.64
C THR A 171 -35.93 -26.70 4.89
N THR A 172 -36.05 -27.91 4.31
CA THR A 172 -37.25 -28.39 3.63
C THR A 172 -38.50 -28.42 4.50
N LEU A 173 -38.35 -28.43 5.83
CA LEU A 173 -39.48 -28.28 6.77
C LEU A 173 -40.21 -26.94 6.59
N LEU A 174 -39.51 -25.93 6.06
CA LEU A 174 -40.00 -24.58 5.85
C LEU A 174 -40.60 -24.37 4.45
N ASP A 175 -40.56 -25.39 3.58
CA ASP A 175 -41.03 -25.28 2.20
C ASP A 175 -42.53 -24.98 2.15
N GLY A 176 -42.90 -24.10 1.21
CA GLY A 176 -44.28 -23.67 1.01
C GLY A 176 -44.80 -22.66 2.04
N LEU A 177 -43.98 -22.22 3.00
CA LEU A 177 -44.37 -21.22 3.99
C LEU A 177 -44.01 -19.81 3.53
N GLY A 178 -44.97 -18.89 3.64
CA GLY A 178 -44.76 -17.46 3.41
C GLY A 178 -44.05 -16.80 4.59
N LEU A 179 -42.80 -17.16 4.84
CA LEU A 179 -41.97 -16.61 5.91
C LEU A 179 -41.46 -15.19 5.57
N PRO A 180 -41.18 -14.35 6.58
CA PRO A 180 -40.70 -12.99 6.34
C PRO A 180 -39.27 -12.98 5.76
N GLY A 181 -39.07 -12.15 4.73
CA GLY A 181 -37.79 -11.98 4.04
C GLY A 181 -37.67 -12.82 2.76
N CYS A 182 -36.59 -12.63 2.02
CA CYS A 182 -36.29 -13.44 0.83
C CYS A 182 -35.70 -14.80 1.22
N ASP A 183 -35.97 -15.83 0.42
CA ASP A 183 -35.33 -17.13 0.56
C ASP A 183 -33.81 -17.01 0.30
N PRO A 184 -32.95 -17.32 1.31
CA PRO A 184 -31.51 -17.28 1.14
C PRO A 184 -30.99 -18.14 -0.02
N HIS A 185 -31.69 -19.22 -0.38
CA HIS A 185 -31.28 -20.12 -1.46
C HIS A 185 -31.42 -19.52 -2.86
N THR A 186 -32.17 -18.43 -3.01
CA THR A 186 -32.38 -17.74 -4.29
C THR A 186 -31.31 -16.69 -4.61
N VAL A 187 -30.47 -16.34 -3.63
CA VAL A 187 -29.42 -15.31 -3.78
C VAL A 187 -28.25 -15.85 -4.60
N ASP A 188 -27.84 -15.09 -5.62
CA ASP A 188 -26.64 -15.42 -6.42
C ASP A 188 -25.35 -15.25 -5.58
N LEU A 189 -24.78 -16.38 -5.17
CA LEU A 189 -23.54 -16.46 -4.41
C LEU A 189 -22.33 -15.89 -5.17
N ALA A 190 -22.25 -16.08 -6.49
CA ALA A 190 -21.13 -15.57 -7.27
C ALA A 190 -21.16 -14.04 -7.31
N ARG A 191 -22.36 -13.45 -7.51
CA ARG A 191 -22.52 -11.99 -7.43
C ARG A 191 -22.23 -11.48 -6.03
N LEU A 192 -22.72 -12.16 -4.98
CA LEU A 192 -22.42 -11.81 -3.59
C LEU A 192 -20.91 -11.76 -3.32
N HIS A 193 -20.16 -12.78 -3.73
CA HIS A 193 -18.71 -12.82 -3.55
C HIS A 193 -18.00 -11.67 -4.26
N GLN A 194 -18.44 -11.32 -5.47
CA GLN A 194 -17.91 -10.16 -6.21
C GLN A 194 -18.17 -8.84 -5.47
N LEU A 195 -19.36 -8.63 -4.90
CA LEU A 195 -19.68 -7.39 -4.19
C LEU A 195 -18.89 -7.22 -2.89
N ILE A 196 -18.68 -8.32 -2.17
CA ILE A 196 -17.93 -8.33 -0.91
C ILE A 196 -16.43 -8.17 -1.14
N ARG A 197 -15.89 -8.70 -2.26
CA ARG A 197 -14.46 -8.59 -2.60
C ARG A 197 -14.14 -7.38 -3.49
N GLY A 198 -15.15 -6.77 -4.08
CA GLY A 198 -15.06 -5.59 -4.95
C GLY A 198 -15.10 -4.27 -4.17
N HIS A 199 -15.79 -3.28 -4.73
CA HIS A 199 -15.78 -1.89 -4.27
C HIS A 199 -16.72 -1.63 -3.08
N SER A 200 -17.82 -2.37 -2.98
CA SER A 200 -18.85 -2.10 -1.97
C SER A 200 -18.44 -2.55 -0.57
N GLN A 201 -17.69 -3.65 -0.43
CA GLN A 201 -17.10 -4.23 0.81
C GLN A 201 -18.01 -4.23 2.06
N SER A 202 -19.32 -4.08 1.86
CA SER A 202 -20.30 -3.78 2.89
C SER A 202 -21.50 -4.72 2.73
N PRO A 203 -21.86 -5.47 3.78
CA PRO A 203 -23.06 -6.31 3.77
C PRO A 203 -24.33 -5.54 3.44
N THR A 204 -24.43 -4.28 3.87
CA THR A 204 -25.61 -3.45 3.64
C THR A 204 -25.74 -3.06 2.16
N ALA A 205 -24.62 -2.72 1.51
CA ALA A 205 -24.64 -2.41 0.07
C ALA A 205 -24.91 -3.66 -0.76
N ALA A 206 -24.33 -4.81 -0.38
CA ALA A 206 -24.63 -6.09 -1.03
C ALA A 206 -26.10 -6.50 -0.85
N ALA A 207 -26.67 -6.25 0.34
CA ALA A 207 -28.08 -6.51 0.61
C ALA A 207 -29.01 -5.67 -0.27
N GLN A 208 -28.72 -4.39 -0.44
CA GLN A 208 -29.48 -3.49 -1.31
C GLN A 208 -29.41 -3.92 -2.78
N GLU A 209 -28.25 -4.36 -3.25
CA GLU A 209 -28.07 -4.75 -4.65
C GLU A 209 -28.70 -6.13 -4.97
N LEU A 210 -28.71 -7.03 -4.00
CA LEU A 210 -29.27 -8.38 -4.13
C LEU A 210 -30.72 -8.48 -3.63
N ASP A 211 -31.37 -7.34 -3.37
CA ASP A 211 -32.75 -7.23 -2.86
C ASP A 211 -33.03 -8.15 -1.66
N THR A 212 -32.12 -8.11 -0.68
CA THR A 212 -32.13 -8.99 0.48
C THR A 212 -31.83 -8.21 1.77
N THR A 213 -31.68 -8.92 2.89
CA THR A 213 -31.35 -8.33 4.19
C THR A 213 -29.84 -8.50 4.51
N PRO A 214 -29.22 -7.56 5.25
CA PRO A 214 -27.84 -7.71 5.71
C PRO A 214 -27.64 -8.99 6.54
N GLU A 215 -28.66 -9.43 7.28
CA GLU A 215 -28.65 -10.67 8.05
C GLU A 215 -28.57 -11.91 7.14
N ALA A 216 -29.34 -11.95 6.05
CA ALA A 216 -29.27 -13.02 5.06
C ALA A 216 -27.89 -13.06 4.37
N ILE A 217 -27.33 -11.90 4.02
CA ILE A 217 -25.97 -11.79 3.48
C ILE A 217 -24.93 -12.37 4.45
N ARG A 218 -24.99 -12.01 5.73
CA ARG A 218 -24.06 -12.54 6.76
C ARG A 218 -24.24 -14.04 6.97
N TYR A 219 -25.47 -14.54 6.94
CA TYR A 219 -25.77 -15.97 7.00
C TYR A 219 -25.15 -16.72 5.82
N LEU A 220 -25.36 -16.23 4.59
CA LEU A 220 -24.79 -16.82 3.38
C LEU A 220 -23.27 -16.79 3.38
N LEU A 221 -22.64 -15.70 3.83
CA LEU A 221 -21.18 -15.62 3.94
C LEU A 221 -20.60 -16.51 5.06
N ALA A 222 -21.39 -16.82 6.10
CA ALA A 222 -20.98 -17.76 7.13
C ALA A 222 -20.97 -19.20 6.61
N LEU A 223 -21.92 -19.55 5.74
CA LEU A 223 -22.01 -20.88 5.09
C LEU A 223 -21.08 -21.01 3.87
N HIS A 224 -20.97 -19.95 3.07
CA HIS A 224 -20.23 -19.90 1.82
C HIS A 224 -19.27 -18.70 1.82
N PRO A 225 -18.12 -18.82 2.51
CA PRO A 225 -17.18 -17.72 2.65
C PRO A 225 -16.65 -17.26 1.29
N ALA A 226 -16.58 -15.94 1.07
CA ALA A 226 -16.10 -15.43 -0.20
C ALA A 226 -14.60 -15.71 -0.37
N PRO A 227 -14.15 -16.30 -1.50
CA PRO A 227 -12.73 -16.53 -1.76
C PRO A 227 -11.96 -15.20 -1.79
N THR A 228 -10.69 -15.23 -1.41
CA THR A 228 -9.86 -14.02 -1.45
C THR A 228 -9.39 -13.82 -2.88
N THR A 229 -9.56 -12.61 -3.43
CA THR A 229 -8.89 -12.21 -4.67
C THR A 229 -7.38 -12.15 -4.40
N GLN A 230 -6.66 -13.11 -4.96
CA GLN A 230 -5.25 -13.38 -4.67
C GLN A 230 -4.33 -12.17 -4.98
N ARG A 231 -4.70 -11.35 -5.96
CA ARG A 231 -3.90 -10.22 -6.45
C ARG A 231 -4.71 -8.93 -6.48
N THR A 232 -4.25 -7.93 -5.75
CA THR A 232 -4.81 -6.57 -5.85
C THR A 232 -4.08 -5.78 -6.93
N ALA A 233 -4.64 -4.65 -7.37
CA ALA A 233 -3.95 -3.71 -8.26
C ALA A 233 -2.60 -3.22 -7.70
N HIS A 234 -2.41 -3.30 -6.37
CA HIS A 234 -1.20 -2.87 -5.65
C HIS A 234 -0.27 -4.07 -5.29
N GLY A 235 -0.49 -5.25 -5.88
CA GLY A 235 0.30 -6.46 -5.64
C GLY A 235 -0.36 -7.46 -4.67
N TRP A 236 0.44 -8.42 -4.21
CA TRP A 236 0.02 -9.43 -3.24
C TRP A 236 -0.14 -8.84 -1.84
N ARG A 237 -1.17 -9.24 -1.10
CA ARG A 237 -1.20 -9.00 0.35
C ARG A 237 -0.08 -9.81 1.01
N PRO A 238 0.58 -9.34 2.09
CA PRO A 238 1.79 -9.97 2.63
C PRO A 238 1.66 -11.46 2.91
N ASN A 239 0.57 -11.88 3.56
CA ASN A 239 0.35 -13.28 3.90
C ASN A 239 -0.26 -14.07 2.72
N ALA A 240 -0.99 -13.43 1.80
CA ALA A 240 -1.47 -14.06 0.57
C ALA A 240 -0.31 -14.44 -0.36
N ALA A 241 0.75 -13.62 -0.41
CA ALA A 241 1.97 -13.92 -1.14
C ALA A 241 2.67 -15.18 -0.60
N LEU A 242 2.69 -15.36 0.74
CA LEU A 242 3.30 -16.52 1.38
C LEU A 242 2.53 -17.81 1.06
N ARG A 243 1.19 -17.77 1.15
CA ARG A 243 0.35 -18.90 0.75
C ARG A 243 0.54 -19.27 -0.72
N TYR A 244 0.50 -18.29 -1.61
CA TYR A 244 0.74 -18.53 -3.03
C TYR A 244 2.13 -19.10 -3.30
N ALA A 245 3.15 -18.57 -2.62
CA ALA A 245 4.51 -19.10 -2.71
C ALA A 245 4.58 -20.56 -2.22
N ARG A 246 3.85 -20.93 -1.15
CA ARG A 246 3.77 -22.30 -0.66
C ARG A 246 3.10 -23.25 -1.66
N GLU A 247 1.99 -22.82 -2.26
CA GLU A 247 1.27 -23.60 -3.28
C GLU A 247 2.10 -23.77 -4.57
N THR A 248 2.91 -22.76 -4.92
CA THR A 248 3.69 -22.74 -6.17
C THR A 248 5.09 -23.34 -6.02
N LEU A 249 5.67 -23.28 -4.82
CA LEU A 249 7.01 -23.80 -4.49
C LEU A 249 6.91 -24.79 -3.32
N PRO A 250 6.68 -26.08 -3.62
CA PRO A 250 6.88 -27.17 -2.67
C PRO A 250 8.31 -27.20 -2.08
N PRO A 251 8.53 -27.91 -0.96
CA PRO A 251 9.83 -27.97 -0.28
C PRO A 251 10.97 -28.45 -1.19
N ASP A 252 10.70 -29.48 -1.99
CA ASP A 252 11.69 -30.09 -2.89
C ASP A 252 12.09 -29.13 -4.02
N ASP A 253 11.11 -28.41 -4.58
CA ASP A 253 11.32 -27.45 -5.66
C ASP A 253 12.12 -26.24 -5.16
N LEU A 254 11.76 -25.68 -3.99
CA LEU A 254 12.51 -24.57 -3.41
C LEU A 254 13.94 -25.00 -3.07
N THR A 255 14.12 -26.20 -2.55
CA THR A 255 15.43 -26.79 -2.26
C THR A 255 16.25 -26.98 -3.55
N GLY A 256 15.64 -27.49 -4.61
CA GLY A 256 16.27 -27.67 -5.92
C GLY A 256 16.72 -26.34 -6.53
N LEU A 257 15.83 -25.34 -6.55
CA LEU A 257 16.13 -24.00 -7.08
C LEU A 257 17.24 -23.29 -6.29
N TYR A 258 17.22 -23.40 -4.96
CA TYR A 258 18.16 -22.70 -4.09
C TYR A 258 19.51 -23.41 -3.95
N THR A 259 19.48 -24.72 -3.72
CA THR A 259 20.67 -25.53 -3.40
C THR A 259 21.35 -26.05 -4.67
N VAL A 260 20.59 -26.69 -5.57
CA VAL A 260 21.14 -27.32 -6.77
C VAL A 260 21.43 -26.26 -7.84
N GLN A 261 20.42 -25.46 -8.20
CA GLN A 261 20.56 -24.45 -9.26
C GLN A 261 21.23 -23.15 -8.79
N ARG A 262 21.55 -23.05 -7.49
CA ARG A 262 22.20 -21.91 -6.83
C ARG A 262 21.53 -20.54 -7.05
N ARG A 263 20.23 -20.49 -7.39
CA ARG A 263 19.50 -19.23 -7.61
C ARG A 263 19.39 -18.44 -6.30
N THR A 264 19.35 -17.10 -6.42
CA THR A 264 19.13 -16.23 -5.26
C THR A 264 17.65 -16.18 -4.88
N LEU A 265 17.35 -15.83 -3.62
CA LEU A 265 15.96 -15.67 -3.16
C LEU A 265 15.20 -14.61 -3.98
N GLN A 266 15.91 -13.60 -4.49
CA GLN A 266 15.33 -12.59 -5.38
C GLN A 266 14.98 -13.18 -6.74
N GLN A 267 15.87 -13.94 -7.36
CA GLN A 267 15.59 -14.60 -8.65
C GLN A 267 14.44 -15.60 -8.56
N ILE A 268 14.37 -16.36 -7.47
CA ILE A 268 13.27 -17.29 -7.21
C ILE A 268 11.96 -16.50 -7.02
N GLY A 269 12.00 -15.41 -6.24
CA GLY A 269 10.85 -14.54 -6.03
C GLY A 269 10.34 -13.89 -7.32
N ASP A 270 11.24 -13.34 -8.14
CA ASP A 270 10.91 -12.69 -9.41
C ASP A 270 10.30 -13.69 -10.41
N GLN A 271 10.76 -14.95 -10.39
CA GLN A 271 10.23 -16.02 -11.25
C GLN A 271 8.77 -16.35 -10.96
N ILE A 272 8.36 -16.36 -9.68
CA ILE A 272 6.97 -16.64 -9.29
C ILE A 272 6.15 -15.37 -9.01
N GLY A 273 6.77 -14.20 -9.03
CA GLY A 273 6.10 -12.91 -8.79
C GLY A 273 5.81 -12.60 -7.31
N VAL A 274 6.68 -13.06 -6.38
CA VAL A 274 6.63 -12.71 -4.95
C VAL A 274 7.95 -12.11 -4.47
N SER A 275 7.93 -11.37 -3.36
CA SER A 275 9.15 -10.74 -2.85
C SER A 275 10.17 -11.75 -2.30
N ALA A 276 11.47 -11.43 -2.38
CA ALA A 276 12.54 -12.25 -1.79
C ALA A 276 12.35 -12.53 -0.28
N ARG A 277 11.69 -11.63 0.45
CA ARG A 277 11.38 -11.81 1.87
C ARG A 277 10.32 -12.88 2.12
N VAL A 278 9.37 -13.04 1.20
CA VAL A 278 8.38 -14.13 1.25
C VAL A 278 9.08 -15.47 1.04
N ILE A 279 10.00 -15.56 0.07
CA ILE A 279 10.81 -16.77 -0.16
C ILE A 279 11.70 -17.08 1.06
N ALA A 280 12.28 -16.06 1.70
CA ALA A 280 13.08 -16.25 2.91
C ALA A 280 12.25 -16.85 4.06
N ASN A 281 11.03 -16.34 4.29
CA ASN A 281 10.12 -16.90 5.28
C ASN A 281 9.71 -18.35 4.94
N LEU A 282 9.48 -18.63 3.64
CA LEU A 282 9.13 -19.98 3.18
C LEU A 282 10.30 -20.97 3.37
N ALA A 283 11.52 -20.52 3.12
CA ALA A 283 12.73 -21.32 3.35
C ALA A 283 12.95 -21.62 4.84
N ASP A 284 12.71 -20.65 5.72
CA ASP A 284 12.74 -20.84 7.17
C ASP A 284 11.68 -21.87 7.61
N GLU A 285 10.46 -21.78 7.07
CA GLU A 285 9.37 -22.73 7.33
C GLU A 285 9.69 -24.17 6.88
N TYR A 286 10.37 -24.33 5.74
CA TYR A 286 10.80 -25.63 5.23
C TYR A 286 12.11 -26.14 5.85
N GLY A 287 12.71 -25.40 6.78
CA GLY A 287 13.99 -25.76 7.39
C GLY A 287 15.18 -25.69 6.43
N ILE A 288 15.05 -24.96 5.32
CA ILE A 288 16.11 -24.77 4.33
C ILE A 288 17.10 -23.77 4.89
N SER A 289 18.31 -24.25 5.20
CA SER A 289 19.41 -23.40 5.66
C SER A 289 19.81 -22.42 4.57
N LEU A 290 19.37 -21.17 4.71
CA LEU A 290 19.76 -20.08 3.83
C LEU A 290 21.28 -19.88 3.94
N ARG A 291 21.96 -19.75 2.78
CA ARG A 291 23.35 -19.26 2.72
C ARG A 291 23.42 -18.03 3.59
N ARG A 292 24.34 -18.05 4.56
CA ARG A 292 24.62 -16.90 5.40
C ARG A 292 24.68 -15.66 4.50
N PRO A 293 24.04 -14.54 4.90
CA PRO A 293 24.36 -13.27 4.28
C PRO A 293 25.89 -13.22 4.20
N ARG A 294 26.44 -12.92 3.02
CA ARG A 294 27.86 -12.56 2.94
C ARG A 294 28.12 -11.66 4.14
N GLU A 295 29.09 -12.02 4.98
CA GLU A 295 29.34 -11.31 6.24
C GLU A 295 29.18 -9.81 5.99
N PRO A 296 28.45 -9.06 6.84
CA PRO A 296 28.24 -7.62 6.70
C PRO A 296 29.58 -6.87 6.67
N GLY A 297 30.25 -6.90 5.52
CA GLY A 297 31.69 -6.77 5.52
C GLY A 297 32.42 -7.22 4.26
N HIS A 298 31.82 -7.97 3.33
CA HIS A 298 32.55 -8.39 2.12
C HIS A 298 32.92 -7.24 1.15
N ASN A 299 32.43 -6.03 1.40
CA ASN A 299 32.89 -4.77 0.78
C ASN A 299 33.93 -4.01 1.65
N ARG A 300 34.52 -4.65 2.67
CA ARG A 300 35.54 -4.05 3.56
C ARG A 300 36.98 -4.25 3.08
N THR A 301 37.21 -4.98 1.99
CA THR A 301 38.54 -5.45 1.59
C THR A 301 39.48 -4.41 0.97
N VAL A 302 39.07 -3.14 0.88
CA VAL A 302 40.06 -2.06 0.71
C VAL A 302 40.37 -1.53 2.09
N ASP A 303 41.51 -1.96 2.63
CA ASP A 303 42.10 -1.34 3.82
C ASP A 303 42.62 0.03 3.40
N ILE A 304 41.91 1.08 3.80
CA ILE A 304 42.30 2.45 3.50
C ILE A 304 42.94 2.97 4.76
N ASP A 305 44.24 3.24 4.69
CA ASP A 305 44.99 3.84 5.78
C ASP A 305 44.32 5.15 6.21
N ARG A 306 44.09 5.27 7.53
CA ARG A 306 43.45 6.41 8.16
C ARG A 306 44.25 7.68 7.96
N GLU A 307 45.58 7.59 8.05
CA GLU A 307 46.48 8.76 7.92
C GLU A 307 46.48 9.25 6.48
N TRP A 308 46.56 8.33 5.52
CA TRP A 308 46.41 8.63 4.10
C TRP A 308 45.04 9.25 3.79
N LEU A 309 43.94 8.71 4.32
CA LEU A 309 42.60 9.27 4.09
C LEU A 309 42.44 10.68 4.68
N GLN A 310 43.06 10.95 5.84
CA GLN A 310 43.09 12.28 6.43
C GLN A 310 43.90 13.26 5.58
N GLU A 311 45.09 12.87 5.14
CA GLU A 311 45.93 13.68 4.27
C GLU A 311 45.22 14.00 2.94
N GLN A 312 44.67 12.99 2.27
CA GLN A 312 44.01 13.16 0.98
C GLN A 312 42.68 13.96 1.07
N TYR A 313 41.89 13.76 2.13
CA TYR A 313 40.58 14.40 2.29
C TYR A 313 40.63 15.78 2.95
N LEU A 314 41.52 15.99 3.94
CA LEU A 314 41.65 17.26 4.66
C LEU A 314 42.76 18.15 4.10
N VAL A 315 43.97 17.61 3.86
CA VAL A 315 45.14 18.40 3.43
C VAL A 315 45.09 18.69 1.93
N HIS A 316 44.93 17.66 1.09
CA HIS A 316 44.85 17.82 -0.37
C HIS A 316 43.45 18.17 -0.89
N GLN A 317 42.47 18.26 0.01
CA GLN A 317 41.08 18.66 -0.25
C GLN A 317 40.35 17.88 -1.36
N ARG A 318 40.78 16.66 -1.69
CA ARG A 318 40.19 15.85 -2.77
C ARG A 318 38.76 15.45 -2.44
N SER A 319 37.91 15.36 -3.46
CA SER A 319 36.51 15.03 -3.26
C SER A 319 36.34 13.55 -2.90
N ALA A 320 35.36 13.24 -2.04
CA ALA A 320 35.04 11.86 -1.71
C ALA A 320 34.58 11.06 -2.95
N THR A 321 34.12 11.72 -4.01
CA THR A 321 33.72 11.05 -5.26
C THR A 321 34.94 10.63 -6.07
N ASP A 322 35.97 11.48 -6.14
CA ASP A 322 37.21 11.20 -6.88
C ASP A 322 38.06 10.13 -6.19
N LEU A 323 38.21 10.25 -4.87
CA LEU A 323 38.91 9.24 -4.08
C LEU A 323 38.21 7.89 -4.16
N ALA A 324 36.86 7.88 -4.21
CA ALA A 324 36.10 6.64 -4.35
C ALA A 324 36.28 6.01 -5.73
N ALA A 325 36.33 6.83 -6.79
CA ALA A 325 36.58 6.36 -8.15
C ALA A 325 38.00 5.77 -8.31
N GLU A 326 39.01 6.42 -7.73
CA GLU A 326 40.40 5.95 -7.76
C GLU A 326 40.58 4.64 -6.97
N LEU A 327 39.92 4.51 -5.82
CA LEU A 327 39.97 3.32 -4.98
C LEU A 327 39.01 2.20 -5.43
N GLY A 328 38.25 2.40 -6.52
CA GLY A 328 37.30 1.40 -7.04
C GLY A 328 36.13 1.09 -6.09
N ILE A 329 35.77 2.00 -5.19
CA ILE A 329 34.70 1.83 -4.20
C ILE A 329 33.56 2.82 -4.43
N GLY A 330 32.36 2.52 -3.92
CA GLY A 330 31.23 3.45 -3.99
C GLY A 330 31.44 4.69 -3.11
N ALA A 331 31.08 5.88 -3.60
CA ALA A 331 31.20 7.14 -2.84
C ALA A 331 30.49 7.12 -1.47
N SER A 332 29.36 6.42 -1.38
CA SER A 332 28.64 6.21 -0.10
C SER A 332 29.46 5.38 0.89
N THR A 333 30.25 4.42 0.41
CA THR A 333 31.15 3.59 1.20
C THR A 333 32.32 4.41 1.74
N LEU A 334 32.92 5.27 0.91
CA LEU A 334 34.02 6.14 1.36
C LEU A 334 33.55 7.19 2.38
N LEU A 335 32.37 7.80 2.19
CA LEU A 335 31.78 8.72 3.16
C LEU A 335 31.49 8.04 4.51
N LYS A 336 31.09 6.77 4.49
CA LYS A 336 30.93 5.96 5.70
C LYS A 336 32.28 5.73 6.41
N ARG A 337 33.35 5.46 5.67
CA ARG A 337 34.72 5.30 6.21
C ARG A 337 35.27 6.59 6.81
N ILE A 338 35.05 7.74 6.17
CA ILE A 338 35.42 9.07 6.69
C ILE A 338 34.74 9.31 8.05
N LYS A 339 33.45 8.94 8.16
CA LYS A 339 32.70 9.02 9.43
C LYS A 339 33.20 8.03 10.48
N GLU A 340 33.49 6.78 10.10
CA GLU A 340 34.04 5.74 11.00
C GLU A 340 35.46 6.08 11.49
N ALA A 341 36.26 6.80 10.69
CA ALA A 341 37.58 7.30 11.05
C ALA A 341 37.55 8.58 11.94
N GLY A 342 36.35 9.09 12.26
CA GLY A 342 36.15 10.28 13.09
C GLY A 342 36.47 11.61 12.37
N ILE A 343 36.50 11.60 11.03
CA ILE A 343 36.80 12.79 10.23
C ILE A 343 35.48 13.52 9.95
N GLN A 344 35.43 14.83 10.21
CA GLN A 344 34.22 15.62 9.92
C GLN A 344 33.94 15.65 8.41
N THR A 345 32.79 15.12 7.99
CA THR A 345 32.34 15.20 6.60
C THR A 345 32.01 16.65 6.25
N ARG A 346 32.57 17.15 5.15
CA ARG A 346 32.25 18.49 4.63
C ARG A 346 30.74 18.63 4.38
N THR A 347 30.16 19.75 4.77
CA THR A 347 28.75 20.07 4.56
C THR A 347 28.42 20.02 3.07
N ARG A 348 27.29 19.40 2.72
CA ARG A 348 26.85 19.22 1.34
C ARG A 348 26.48 20.59 0.75
N GLY A 349 27.42 21.23 0.05
CA GLY A 349 27.20 22.56 -0.54
C GLY A 349 28.42 23.29 -1.11
N GLY A 350 29.59 22.64 -1.27
CA GLY A 350 30.78 23.25 -1.86
C GLY A 350 31.04 22.75 -3.27
N ARG A 351 31.15 23.68 -4.22
CA ARG A 351 31.56 23.54 -5.63
C ARG A 351 32.49 22.32 -5.88
N SER A 352 32.06 21.39 -6.75
CA SER A 352 32.81 20.16 -7.06
C SER A 352 34.21 20.44 -7.63
N HIS A 353 35.22 19.88 -6.96
CA HIS A 353 36.65 19.88 -7.33
C HIS A 353 36.97 19.22 -8.68
N GLN A 354 36.05 18.43 -9.26
CA GLN A 354 36.23 17.82 -10.59
C GLN A 354 36.38 18.83 -11.73
N GLY A 355 35.83 20.05 -11.56
CA GLY A 355 36.04 21.13 -12.53
C GLY A 355 37.43 21.79 -12.43
N VAL A 356 38.18 21.58 -11.35
CA VAL A 356 39.47 22.24 -11.11
C VAL A 356 40.62 21.49 -11.80
N ILE A 357 40.54 20.15 -11.89
CA ILE A 357 41.61 19.34 -12.49
C ILE A 357 41.60 19.40 -14.03
N HIS A 358 40.42 19.49 -14.67
CA HIS A 358 40.34 19.72 -16.12
C HIS A 358 40.69 21.16 -16.53
N ARG A 359 40.75 22.10 -15.57
CA ARG A 359 40.89 23.53 -15.82
C ARG A 359 42.31 23.99 -16.12
N ASP A 360 43.33 23.36 -15.53
CA ASP A 360 44.71 23.81 -15.71
C ASP A 360 45.21 23.65 -17.15
N THR A 361 44.65 22.70 -17.90
CA THR A 361 45.02 22.46 -19.31
C THR A 361 44.32 23.42 -20.29
N GLU A 362 43.10 23.89 -20.00
CA GLU A 362 42.33 24.80 -20.87
C GLU A 362 42.64 26.30 -20.63
N LEU A 363 43.20 26.66 -19.47
CA LEU A 363 43.45 28.05 -19.06
C LEU A 363 44.55 28.79 -19.85
N GLN A 364 45.35 28.07 -20.66
CA GLN A 364 46.42 28.68 -21.45
C GLN A 364 45.91 29.52 -22.64
N HIS A 365 44.69 29.23 -23.15
CA HIS A 365 44.13 29.87 -24.34
C HIS A 365 43.04 30.92 -24.03
N ILE A 366 42.63 31.05 -22.75
CA ILE A 366 41.55 31.94 -22.32
C ILE A 366 42.08 33.32 -21.93
N PRO A 367 41.57 34.42 -22.52
CA PRO A 367 41.92 35.78 -22.13
C PRO A 367 41.69 36.05 -20.63
N LEU A 368 42.70 36.63 -19.97
CA LEU A 368 42.68 36.99 -18.54
C LEU A 368 41.36 37.64 -18.06
N PRO A 369 40.72 38.56 -18.81
CA PRO A 369 39.48 39.21 -18.38
C PRO A 369 38.26 38.27 -18.27
N LEU A 370 38.25 37.11 -18.94
CA LEU A 370 37.11 36.18 -18.97
C LEU A 370 37.22 35.02 -17.97
N ARG A 371 38.43 34.79 -17.43
CA ARG A 371 38.73 33.67 -16.52
C ARG A 371 37.80 33.59 -15.29
N PRO A 372 37.39 34.70 -14.64
CA PRO A 372 36.49 34.64 -13.49
C PRO A 372 35.07 34.14 -13.83
N ALA A 373 34.54 34.50 -15.02
CA ALA A 373 33.21 34.07 -15.48
C ALA A 373 33.17 32.61 -15.97
N LEU A 374 34.32 32.03 -16.32
CA LEU A 374 34.44 30.64 -16.78
C LEU A 374 34.66 29.66 -15.61
N THR A 375 34.23 30.04 -14.39
CA THR A 375 34.50 29.26 -13.18
C THR A 375 33.57 28.09 -12.88
N GLY A 376 32.52 27.90 -13.67
CA GLY A 376 31.56 26.81 -13.49
C GLY A 376 31.19 26.09 -14.79
N ARG A 377 30.52 24.93 -14.67
CA ARG A 377 30.08 24.06 -15.77
C ARG A 377 29.18 24.76 -16.82
N LEU A 378 28.58 25.89 -16.46
CA LEU A 378 27.72 26.70 -17.31
C LEU A 378 28.31 28.09 -17.63
N GLY A 379 29.58 28.35 -17.27
CA GLY A 379 30.22 29.65 -17.43
C GLY A 379 30.31 30.08 -18.90
N ARG A 380 30.72 29.16 -19.77
CA ARG A 380 30.82 29.40 -21.23
C ARG A 380 29.46 29.73 -21.84
N THR A 381 28.45 28.91 -21.55
CA THR A 381 27.07 29.13 -22.02
C THR A 381 26.51 30.47 -21.54
N ARG A 382 26.85 30.93 -20.33
CA ARG A 382 26.39 32.25 -19.83
C ARG A 382 27.07 33.41 -20.56
N LEU A 383 28.37 33.30 -20.86
CA LEU A 383 29.09 34.30 -21.66
C LEU A 383 28.56 34.35 -23.10
N GLU A 384 28.24 33.19 -23.69
CA GLU A 384 27.62 33.09 -25.01
C GLU A 384 26.20 33.70 -25.01
N LEU A 385 25.40 33.44 -23.97
CA LEU A 385 24.08 34.07 -23.80
C LEU A 385 24.17 35.58 -23.60
N PHE A 386 25.19 36.08 -22.89
CA PHE A 386 25.45 37.52 -22.78
C PHE A 386 25.82 38.12 -24.15
N ALA A 387 26.75 37.50 -24.89
CA ALA A 387 27.17 37.97 -26.21
C ALA A 387 26.01 37.94 -27.22
N ALA A 388 25.19 36.90 -27.20
CA ALA A 388 24.01 36.78 -28.05
C ALA A 388 22.89 37.76 -27.67
N ALA A 389 22.77 38.14 -26.39
CA ALA A 389 21.77 39.12 -25.93
C ALA A 389 22.18 40.58 -26.16
N ALA A 390 23.46 40.86 -26.37
CA ALA A 390 24.03 42.19 -26.53
C ALA A 390 23.42 43.09 -27.63
N PRO A 391 22.99 42.56 -28.81
CA PRO A 391 22.41 43.38 -29.88
C PRO A 391 20.97 43.85 -29.62
N TYR A 392 20.29 43.29 -28.62
CA TYR A 392 18.86 43.53 -28.40
C TYR A 392 18.63 44.67 -27.41
N GLY A 393 17.73 45.61 -27.75
CA GLY A 393 17.36 46.72 -26.85
C GLY A 393 16.54 46.34 -25.60
N SER A 394 16.33 45.05 -25.33
CA SER A 394 15.67 44.54 -24.11
C SER A 394 15.95 43.05 -23.89
N LEU A 395 16.20 42.66 -22.64
CA LEU A 395 16.38 41.24 -22.26
C LEU A 395 15.14 40.38 -22.52
N ALA A 396 13.94 40.96 -22.52
CA ALA A 396 12.73 40.23 -22.86
C ALA A 396 12.69 39.88 -24.36
N LYS A 397 13.09 40.83 -25.22
CA LYS A 397 13.21 40.59 -26.67
C LYS A 397 14.34 39.63 -27.01
N ALA A 398 15.49 39.75 -26.32
CA ALA A 398 16.60 38.82 -26.43
C ALA A 398 16.19 37.40 -26.05
N ALA A 399 15.52 37.22 -24.91
CA ALA A 399 15.06 35.91 -24.45
C ALA A 399 14.10 35.24 -25.45
N GLN A 400 13.15 36.01 -25.99
CA GLN A 400 12.21 35.52 -27.01
C GLN A 400 12.93 35.10 -28.30
N ALA A 401 13.86 35.92 -28.79
CA ALA A 401 14.59 35.64 -30.03
C ALA A 401 15.56 34.45 -29.89
N LEU A 402 16.15 34.27 -28.70
CA LEU A 402 17.08 33.17 -28.40
C LEU A 402 16.36 31.87 -27.98
N GLY A 403 15.02 31.89 -27.83
CA GLY A 403 14.25 30.72 -27.38
C GLY A 403 14.52 30.31 -25.93
N VAL A 404 15.03 31.22 -25.10
CA VAL A 404 15.41 30.97 -23.70
C VAL A 404 14.40 31.63 -22.77
N VAL A 405 14.07 30.98 -21.65
CA VAL A 405 13.21 31.56 -20.61
C VAL A 405 13.83 32.86 -20.08
N GLY A 406 13.08 33.96 -20.08
CA GLY A 406 13.62 35.28 -19.72
C GLY A 406 14.19 35.39 -18.30
N ALA A 407 13.71 34.57 -17.35
CA ALA A 407 14.32 34.46 -16.02
C ALA A 407 15.73 33.85 -16.07
N THR A 408 15.93 32.84 -16.93
CA THR A 408 17.24 32.18 -17.14
C THR A 408 18.24 33.15 -17.76
N LEU A 409 17.83 33.97 -18.74
CA LEU A 409 18.71 34.96 -19.35
C LEU A 409 19.11 36.06 -18.35
N ARG A 410 18.17 36.56 -17.53
CA ARG A 410 18.48 37.52 -16.46
C ARG A 410 19.44 36.95 -15.42
N ALA A 411 19.22 35.71 -14.99
CA ALA A 411 20.12 35.03 -14.05
C ALA A 411 21.50 34.81 -14.66
N ALA A 412 21.59 34.44 -15.95
CA ALA A 412 22.85 34.27 -16.65
C ALA A 412 23.68 35.57 -16.67
N ILE A 413 23.06 36.70 -17.02
CA ILE A 413 23.73 38.01 -17.05
C ILE A 413 24.15 38.42 -15.64
N HIS A 414 23.26 38.31 -14.65
CA HIS A 414 23.59 38.62 -13.26
C HIS A 414 24.78 37.80 -12.74
N HIS A 415 24.86 36.51 -13.09
CA HIS A 415 25.98 35.67 -12.71
C HIS A 415 27.28 36.07 -13.41
N VAL A 416 27.25 36.42 -14.70
CA VAL A 416 28.46 36.90 -15.39
C VAL A 416 28.93 38.23 -14.79
N GLU A 417 28.02 39.14 -14.49
CA GLU A 417 28.35 40.42 -13.84
C GLU A 417 28.95 40.20 -12.44
N ALA A 418 28.37 39.29 -11.65
CA ALA A 418 28.88 38.95 -10.33
C ALA A 418 30.23 38.23 -10.37
N ASP A 419 30.43 37.31 -11.31
CA ASP A 419 31.66 36.54 -11.46
C ASP A 419 32.81 37.43 -11.99
N LEU A 420 32.52 38.44 -12.84
CA LEU A 420 33.51 39.42 -13.31
C LEU A 420 33.67 40.62 -12.38
N GLY A 421 32.74 40.85 -11.45
CA GLY A 421 32.68 42.06 -10.63
C GLY A 421 32.39 43.34 -11.44
N LEU A 422 31.77 43.22 -12.62
CA LEU A 422 31.53 44.32 -13.55
C LEU A 422 30.04 44.41 -13.90
N HIS A 423 29.53 45.62 -14.10
CA HIS A 423 28.21 45.83 -14.69
C HIS A 423 28.35 45.92 -16.20
N LEU A 424 27.76 44.97 -16.93
CA LEU A 424 27.92 44.81 -18.38
C LEU A 424 26.73 45.39 -19.15
N VAL A 425 25.54 45.44 -18.53
CA VAL A 425 24.30 45.87 -19.19
C VAL A 425 23.58 46.95 -18.37
N GLY A 426 23.34 48.10 -18.98
CA GLY A 426 22.42 49.12 -18.48
C GLY A 426 20.98 48.66 -18.65
N ARG A 427 20.20 48.66 -17.56
CA ARG A 427 18.80 48.18 -17.58
C ARG A 427 17.93 49.07 -18.48
N ALA A 428 17.09 48.44 -19.30
CA ALA A 428 16.07 49.15 -20.05
C ALA A 428 15.06 49.80 -19.09
N THR A 429 14.76 51.07 -19.32
CA THR A 429 13.63 51.79 -18.71
C THR A 429 12.49 51.87 -19.73
N PRO A 430 11.26 52.27 -19.34
CA PRO A 430 10.14 52.38 -20.29
C PRO A 430 10.41 53.30 -21.49
N THR A 431 11.37 54.22 -21.38
CA THR A 431 11.72 55.22 -22.40
C THR A 431 13.10 55.02 -23.02
N THR A 432 13.96 54.16 -22.47
CA THR A 432 15.34 53.96 -22.94
C THR A 432 15.64 52.48 -23.14
N PRO A 433 16.07 52.06 -24.35
CA PRO A 433 16.44 50.66 -24.59
C PRO A 433 17.67 50.26 -23.76
N MET A 434 17.80 48.97 -23.50
CA MET A 434 18.98 48.37 -22.90
C MET A 434 20.23 48.72 -23.71
N GLN A 435 21.28 49.17 -23.03
CA GLN A 435 22.57 49.50 -23.66
C GLN A 435 23.71 48.78 -22.92
N LEU A 436 24.73 48.37 -23.67
CA LEU A 436 25.97 47.87 -23.07
C LEU A 436 26.74 49.02 -22.44
N THR A 437 27.21 48.79 -21.22
CA THR A 437 28.15 49.69 -20.54
C THR A 437 29.52 49.65 -21.22
N ASP A 438 30.41 50.60 -20.91
CA ASP A 438 31.79 50.58 -21.43
C ASP A 438 32.54 49.28 -21.07
N PRO A 439 32.46 48.75 -19.83
CA PRO A 439 32.94 47.40 -19.52
C PRO A 439 32.26 46.30 -20.34
N GLY A 440 30.94 46.39 -20.55
CA GLY A 440 30.17 45.45 -21.36
C GLY A 440 30.66 45.35 -22.81
N ARG A 441 30.95 46.49 -23.45
CA ARG A 441 31.49 46.54 -24.82
C ARG A 441 32.90 45.95 -24.91
N ARG A 442 33.75 46.23 -23.91
CA ARG A 442 35.12 45.67 -23.84
C ARG A 442 35.09 44.15 -23.67
N ILE A 443 34.27 43.64 -22.75
CA ILE A 443 34.11 42.19 -22.54
C ILE A 443 33.52 41.51 -23.78
N LEU A 444 32.54 42.14 -24.45
CA LEU A 444 31.97 41.62 -25.69
C LEU A 444 33.02 41.52 -26.81
N ALA A 445 33.89 42.53 -26.97
CA ALA A 445 34.98 42.50 -27.94
C ALA A 445 36.00 41.38 -27.62
N VAL A 446 36.30 41.14 -26.34
CA VAL A 446 37.18 40.04 -25.91
C VAL A 446 36.54 38.68 -26.17
N ILE A 447 35.22 38.53 -25.97
CA ILE A 447 34.49 37.28 -26.28
C ILE A 447 34.53 36.99 -27.78
N HIS A 448 34.24 38.00 -28.63
CA HIS A 448 34.30 37.82 -30.08
C HIS A 448 35.71 37.51 -30.59
N ALA A 449 36.74 38.20 -30.09
CA ALA A 449 38.12 37.92 -30.45
C ALA A 449 38.55 36.49 -30.05
N TRP A 450 38.11 36.02 -28.88
CA TRP A 450 38.36 34.66 -28.41
C TRP A 450 37.64 33.61 -29.26
N GLN A 451 36.37 33.83 -29.61
CA GLN A 451 35.59 32.94 -30.47
C GLN A 451 36.10 32.86 -31.92
N HIS A 452 36.74 33.92 -32.42
CA HIS A 452 37.32 33.93 -33.77
C HIS A 452 38.76 33.39 -33.84
N GLY A 453 39.48 33.30 -32.71
CA GLY A 453 40.84 32.76 -32.62
C GLY A 453 40.91 31.24 -32.42
N GLU A 454 39.84 30.60 -31.94
CA GLU A 454 39.68 29.16 -31.87
C GLU A 454 38.87 28.69 -33.10
N GLY A 455 39.48 27.96 -34.03
CA GLY A 455 38.83 27.52 -35.27
C GLY A 455 37.43 26.92 -35.06
N ALA A 456 36.44 27.47 -35.78
CA ALA A 456 35.03 27.08 -35.70
C ALA A 456 34.79 25.60 -36.05
N PRO A 457 33.70 25.03 -35.51
CA PRO A 457 32.56 24.79 -36.37
C PRO A 457 31.41 25.72 -35.98
N ALA A 458 30.79 26.33 -37.00
CA ALA A 458 29.65 27.22 -36.82
C ALA A 458 28.52 26.52 -36.04
N PRO A 459 27.87 27.20 -35.08
CA PRO A 459 26.51 26.82 -34.75
C PRO A 459 25.66 27.14 -35.99
N ALA A 460 24.99 26.13 -36.52
CA ALA A 460 24.03 26.27 -37.61
C ALA A 460 22.84 27.13 -37.14
N PHE A 461 22.96 28.46 -37.25
CA PHE A 461 21.85 29.40 -37.27
C PHE A 461 22.26 30.55 -38.20
N SER A 462 21.85 30.45 -39.46
CA SER A 462 22.03 31.48 -40.47
C SER A 462 21.32 32.78 -40.05
N ALA A 463 22.08 33.86 -39.98
CA ALA A 463 21.57 35.23 -39.84
C ALA A 463 21.04 35.75 -41.19
N THR A 464 20.00 35.10 -41.71
CA THR A 464 19.30 35.55 -42.92
C THR A 464 17.85 35.12 -42.82
N ASP A 465 17.10 35.85 -41.99
CA ASP A 465 15.67 36.14 -42.14
C ASP A 465 15.19 36.88 -40.89
N LEU A 466 15.41 38.19 -40.86
CA LEU A 466 14.70 39.09 -39.95
C LEU A 466 13.39 39.51 -40.64
N PRO A 467 12.20 39.13 -40.17
CA PRO A 467 10.96 39.73 -40.63
C PRO A 467 10.86 41.18 -40.11
N PRO A 468 10.30 42.12 -40.89
CA PRO A 468 10.16 43.50 -40.46
C PRO A 468 9.19 43.60 -39.25
N PRO A 469 9.31 44.63 -38.40
CA PRO A 469 8.50 44.76 -37.20
C PRO A 469 7.01 44.90 -37.55
N ALA A 470 6.20 43.99 -37.02
CA ALA A 470 4.74 44.04 -37.12
C ALA A 470 4.19 45.30 -36.42
N ARG A 471 3.36 46.06 -37.15
CA ARG A 471 2.60 47.20 -36.61
C ARG A 471 1.61 46.74 -35.54
N PRO A 472 1.30 47.56 -34.51
CA PRO A 472 0.36 47.19 -33.47
C PRO A 472 -1.08 47.15 -34.00
N THR A 473 -1.77 46.01 -33.80
CA THR A 473 -3.21 45.87 -34.00
C THR A 473 -4.00 46.36 -32.78
N PRO A 474 -5.14 47.07 -32.94
CA PRO A 474 -5.93 47.61 -31.84
C PRO A 474 -6.77 46.53 -31.12
N PRO A 475 -7.21 46.79 -29.88
CA PRO A 475 -7.88 45.79 -29.05
C PRO A 475 -9.31 45.47 -29.53
N THR A 476 -9.60 44.18 -29.68
CA THR A 476 -10.93 43.66 -30.01
C THR A 476 -11.77 43.55 -28.73
N ALA A 477 -12.92 44.23 -28.71
CA ALA A 477 -13.91 44.17 -27.64
C ALA A 477 -14.57 42.78 -27.56
N SER A 478 -14.66 42.20 -26.36
CA SER A 478 -15.49 41.03 -26.08
C SER A 478 -16.91 41.45 -25.68
N PRO A 479 -17.96 40.78 -26.18
CA PRO A 479 -19.34 41.18 -25.93
C PRO A 479 -19.89 40.60 -24.62
N ILE A 480 -20.58 41.47 -23.90
CA ILE A 480 -21.51 41.18 -22.81
C ILE A 480 -22.62 40.25 -23.33
N LYS A 481 -22.85 39.12 -22.65
CA LYS A 481 -24.16 38.44 -22.67
C LYS A 481 -24.69 38.26 -21.26
N ARG A 482 -25.86 38.89 -21.08
CA ARG A 482 -26.78 38.84 -19.96
C ARG A 482 -27.37 37.43 -19.80
N THR A 483 -27.61 37.02 -18.56
CA THR A 483 -28.72 36.15 -18.20
C THR A 483 -29.49 36.80 -17.04
N ARG A 484 -30.74 37.16 -17.32
CA ARG A 484 -31.81 37.45 -16.35
C ARG A 484 -32.68 36.20 -16.28
N ARG A 485 -32.84 35.61 -15.10
CA ARG A 485 -34.08 35.54 -14.32
C ARG A 485 -33.82 34.72 -13.07
#